data_AF-A0A1C5AAT9-F1
#
_entry.id   AF-A0A1C5AAT9-F1
#
_cell.length_a   1.000
_cell.length_b   1.000
_cell.length_c   1.000
_cell.angle_alpha   90.00
_cell.angle_beta   90.00
_cell.angle_gamma   90.00
#
_symmetry.space_group_name_H-M   'P 1'
#
loop_
_entity.id
_entity.type
_entity.pdbx_description
1 polymer ?
#
loop_
_entity_poly.entity_id
_entity_poly.type
_entity_poly.pdbx_seq_one_letter_code
_entity_poly.pdbx_strand_id
1 'polypeptide(L)'
;MTSDNFEPPPLTPPDPEAPQRLHRLRALGLGRPEREFDDFARNLADVTDMPWAMVNFLDENGQFFAGLYTGRTTQPGVSAAATPLEPGRRMSRDQGFCPHVVHRRRALVLDDVCSYPRFAGNPVVDQLGIRTYMGAPLIDHTGTTLGTICVVGTESRTWGQQGLTTIKTWAAELSARISQREHHPR
;
A
#
# COMPACT_ATOMS: atom_id res chain seq x y z
N MET A 1 8.52 21.80 -37.87
CA MET A 1 9.18 21.52 -36.58
C MET A 1 8.14 20.81 -35.73
N THR A 2 8.28 19.49 -35.60
CA THR A 2 7.33 18.65 -34.87
C THR A 2 7.37 19.02 -33.39
N SER A 3 6.23 19.49 -32.86
CA SER A 3 6.03 19.62 -31.43
C SER A 3 6.19 18.23 -30.83
N ASP A 4 7.30 18.03 -30.13
CA ASP A 4 7.56 16.83 -29.36
C ASP A 4 6.51 16.83 -28.23
N ASN A 5 5.51 15.96 -28.36
CA ASN A 5 4.50 15.74 -27.33
C ASN A 5 5.26 15.11 -26.15
N PHE A 6 5.72 15.93 -25.21
CA PHE A 6 6.24 15.46 -23.94
C PHE A 6 5.06 14.92 -23.13
N GLU A 7 4.67 13.68 -23.44
CA GLU A 7 3.74 12.94 -22.61
C GLU A 7 4.49 12.63 -21.30
N PRO A 8 4.04 13.15 -20.15
CA PRO A 8 4.71 12.85 -18.90
C PRO A 8 4.71 11.33 -18.70
N PRO A 9 5.82 10.75 -18.23
CA PRO A 9 5.90 9.31 -18.05
C PRO A 9 4.73 8.84 -17.18
N PRO A 10 4.12 7.67 -17.49
CA PRO A 10 2.99 7.18 -16.73
C PRO A 10 3.36 7.13 -15.24
N LEU A 11 2.48 7.67 -14.38
CA LEU A 11 2.65 7.61 -12.93
C LEU A 11 2.80 6.15 -12.48
N THR A 12 2.14 5.22 -13.17
CA THR A 12 2.22 3.79 -12.92
C THR A 12 3.54 3.21 -13.43
N PRO A 13 4.39 2.65 -12.57
CA PRO A 13 5.61 2.00 -13.02
C PRO A 13 5.34 0.68 -13.76
N PRO A 14 6.27 0.22 -14.63
CA PRO A 14 6.15 -1.07 -15.31
C PRO A 14 6.20 -2.25 -14.31
N ASP A 15 5.59 -3.39 -14.69
CA ASP A 15 5.42 -4.56 -13.83
C ASP A 15 5.88 -5.87 -14.48
N PRO A 16 7.20 -6.07 -14.67
CA PRO A 16 7.69 -7.30 -15.29
C PRO A 16 7.37 -8.55 -14.45
N GLU A 17 7.17 -8.41 -13.13
CA GLU A 17 6.87 -9.52 -12.22
C GLU A 17 5.38 -9.90 -12.17
N ALA A 18 4.49 -9.18 -12.85
CA ALA A 18 3.05 -9.40 -12.73
C ALA A 18 2.61 -10.87 -13.00
N PRO A 19 3.07 -11.56 -14.06
CA PRO A 19 2.69 -12.95 -14.29
C PRO A 19 3.14 -13.89 -13.16
N GLN A 20 4.37 -13.73 -12.68
CA GLN A 20 4.93 -14.53 -11.59
C GLN A 20 4.18 -14.25 -10.27
N ARG A 21 3.95 -12.97 -9.96
CA ARG A 21 3.19 -12.53 -8.80
C ARG A 21 1.79 -13.14 -8.77
N LEU A 22 1.06 -13.09 -9.88
CA LEU A 22 -0.27 -13.69 -9.99
C LEU A 22 -0.27 -15.20 -9.73
N HIS A 23 0.72 -15.91 -10.29
CA HIS A 23 0.88 -17.33 -10.04
C HIS A 23 1.12 -17.62 -8.55
N ARG A 24 2.01 -16.84 -7.90
CA ARG A 24 2.31 -16.99 -6.47
C ARG A 24 1.13 -16.65 -5.57
N LEU A 25 0.42 -15.56 -5.83
CA LEU A 25 -0.80 -15.19 -5.08
C LEU A 25 -1.84 -16.31 -5.14
N ARG A 26 -2.06 -16.93 -6.31
CA ARG A 26 -2.96 -18.08 -6.45
C ARG A 26 -2.47 -19.31 -5.68
N ALA A 27 -1.19 -19.65 -5.79
CA ALA A 27 -0.60 -20.79 -5.08
C ALA A 27 -0.69 -20.65 -3.56
N LEU A 28 -0.60 -19.42 -3.03
CA LEU A 28 -0.69 -19.11 -1.61
C LEU A 28 -2.13 -18.86 -1.13
N GLY A 29 -3.13 -18.91 -2.03
CA GLY A 29 -4.53 -18.62 -1.70
C GLY A 29 -4.83 -17.15 -1.35
N LEU A 30 -3.95 -16.22 -1.71
CA LEU A 30 -3.99 -14.79 -1.36
C LEU A 30 -4.82 -13.96 -2.35
N GLY A 31 -6.08 -14.33 -2.53
CA GLY A 31 -7.00 -13.66 -3.47
C GLY A 31 -8.28 -13.11 -2.85
N ARG A 32 -8.41 -13.15 -1.51
CA ARG A 32 -9.61 -12.74 -0.78
C ARG A 32 -9.27 -12.01 0.51
N PRO A 33 -10.22 -11.25 1.09
CA PRO A 33 -10.01 -10.61 2.36
C PRO A 33 -9.89 -11.68 3.45
N GLU A 34 -8.99 -11.46 4.40
CA GLU A 34 -8.81 -12.36 5.54
C GLU A 34 -8.73 -11.57 6.84
N ARG A 35 -9.46 -12.05 7.85
CA ARG A 35 -9.48 -11.43 9.18
C ARG A 35 -8.08 -11.29 9.78
N GLU A 36 -7.21 -12.26 9.57
CA GLU A 36 -5.82 -12.21 10.04
C GLU A 36 -5.05 -11.00 9.45
N PHE A 37 -5.32 -10.64 8.20
CA PHE A 37 -4.71 -9.47 7.57
C PHE A 37 -5.36 -8.15 8.02
N ASP A 38 -6.66 -8.16 8.32
CA ASP A 38 -7.32 -6.99 8.95
C ASP A 38 -6.78 -6.74 10.36
N ASP A 39 -6.59 -7.79 11.15
CA ASP A 39 -6.01 -7.70 12.50
C ASP A 39 -4.54 -7.25 12.43
N PHE A 40 -3.77 -7.74 11.44
CA PHE A 40 -2.42 -7.25 11.18
C PHE A 40 -2.41 -5.76 10.81
N ALA A 41 -3.30 -5.33 9.90
CA ALA A 41 -3.41 -3.94 9.49
C ALA A 41 -3.76 -3.03 10.69
N ARG A 42 -4.69 -3.46 11.55
CA ARG A 42 -5.01 -2.75 12.79
C ARG A 42 -3.79 -2.58 13.70
N ASN A 43 -3.06 -3.66 13.97
CA ASN A 43 -1.88 -3.58 14.84
C ASN A 43 -0.79 -2.66 14.25
N LEU A 44 -0.62 -2.69 12.92
CA LEU A 44 0.29 -1.79 12.23
C LEU A 44 -0.17 -0.33 12.37
N ALA A 45 -1.46 -0.06 12.21
CA ALA A 45 -2.05 1.27 12.45
C ALA A 45 -1.82 1.75 13.87
N ASP A 46 -2.06 0.89 14.88
CA ASP A 46 -1.88 1.22 16.29
C ASP A 46 -0.41 1.55 16.63
N VAL A 47 0.54 0.74 16.15
CA VAL A 47 1.97 0.96 16.41
C VAL A 47 2.53 2.17 15.66
N THR A 48 1.95 2.51 14.52
CA THR A 48 2.32 3.70 13.76
C THR A 48 1.44 4.90 14.08
N ASP A 49 0.44 4.79 14.97
CA ASP A 49 -0.52 5.86 15.25
C ASP A 49 -1.02 6.53 13.94
N MET A 50 -1.49 5.68 13.01
CA MET A 50 -1.96 6.07 11.68
C MET A 50 -3.44 5.71 11.52
N PRO A 51 -4.26 6.56 10.86
CA PRO A 51 -5.69 6.32 10.73
C PRO A 51 -6.02 5.16 9.78
N TRP A 52 -5.12 4.84 8.84
CA TRP A 52 -5.33 3.80 7.85
C TRP A 52 -4.10 2.91 7.68
N ALA A 53 -4.36 1.61 7.57
CA ALA A 53 -3.34 0.60 7.29
C ALA A 53 -3.90 -0.50 6.40
N MET A 54 -3.04 -1.06 5.55
CA MET A 54 -3.42 -2.09 4.59
C MET A 54 -2.36 -3.17 4.45
N VAL A 55 -2.84 -4.39 4.22
CA VAL A 55 -2.10 -5.45 3.51
C VAL A 55 -2.65 -5.46 2.09
N ASN A 56 -1.81 -5.07 1.13
CA ASN A 56 -2.20 -4.83 -0.25
C ASN A 56 -1.47 -5.79 -1.19
N PHE A 57 -2.20 -6.47 -2.07
CA PHE A 57 -1.66 -7.28 -3.15
C PHE A 57 -1.97 -6.65 -4.50
N LEU A 58 -1.11 -6.89 -5.49
CA LEU A 58 -1.34 -6.45 -6.86
C LEU A 58 -1.73 -7.65 -7.72
N ASP A 59 -2.99 -7.68 -8.17
CA ASP A 59 -3.50 -8.69 -9.09
C ASP A 59 -3.84 -8.09 -10.47
N GLU A 60 -4.53 -8.87 -11.30
CA GLU A 60 -4.90 -8.49 -12.68
C GLU A 60 -5.89 -7.32 -12.75
N ASN A 61 -6.60 -7.05 -11.65
CA ASN A 61 -7.59 -5.97 -11.53
C ASN A 61 -7.01 -4.75 -10.79
N GLY A 62 -5.70 -4.72 -10.54
CA GLY A 62 -5.01 -3.62 -9.87
C GLY A 62 -4.65 -3.95 -8.43
N GLN A 63 -5.02 -3.08 -7.49
CA GLN A 63 -4.70 -3.23 -6.07
C GLN A 63 -5.85 -3.88 -5.32
N PHE A 64 -5.52 -4.79 -4.41
CA PHE A 64 -6.44 -5.57 -3.61
C PHE A 64 -6.04 -5.54 -2.13
N PHE A 65 -6.91 -4.98 -1.28
CA PHE A 65 -6.68 -4.88 0.17
C PHE A 65 -7.17 -6.14 0.89
N ALA A 66 -6.28 -7.14 0.92
CA ALA A 66 -6.50 -8.39 1.65
C ALA A 66 -6.66 -8.16 3.17
N GLY A 67 -5.96 -7.14 3.68
CA GLY A 67 -6.15 -6.58 5.02
C GLY A 67 -6.40 -5.09 4.92
N LEU A 68 -7.40 -4.59 5.66
CA LEU A 68 -7.75 -3.18 5.69
C LEU A 68 -8.20 -2.80 7.10
N TYR A 69 -7.55 -1.80 7.66
CA TYR A 69 -8.01 -1.10 8.84
C TYR A 69 -8.29 0.36 8.48
N THR A 70 -9.51 0.79 8.78
CA THR A 70 -9.94 2.18 8.72
C THR A 70 -10.35 2.63 10.13
N GLY A 71 -9.46 3.38 10.78
CA GLY A 71 -9.78 4.04 12.03
C GLY A 71 -10.84 5.12 11.80
N ARG A 72 -11.64 5.41 12.84
CA ARG A 72 -12.48 6.61 12.81
C ARG A 72 -11.55 7.81 12.79
N THR A 73 -11.56 8.59 11.71
CA THR A 73 -10.97 9.93 11.69
C THR A 73 -11.55 10.72 12.87
N THR A 74 -10.78 10.88 13.93
CA THR A 74 -11.11 11.76 15.06
C THR A 74 -10.81 13.20 14.67
N GLN A 75 -11.42 13.69 13.59
CA GLN A 75 -11.50 15.12 13.36
C GLN A 75 -12.80 15.63 13.98
N PRO A 76 -12.77 16.26 15.17
CA PRO A 76 -13.91 17.01 15.65
C PRO A 76 -14.09 18.23 14.72
N GLY A 77 -15.03 18.16 13.78
CA GLY A 77 -15.39 19.30 12.94
C GLY A 77 -15.65 19.00 11.46
N VAL A 78 -15.33 17.80 10.95
CA VAL A 78 -15.75 17.42 9.59
C VAL A 78 -17.15 16.81 9.69
N SER A 79 -18.13 17.59 9.25
CA SER A 79 -19.53 17.20 9.15
C SER A 79 -19.69 15.81 8.53
N ALA A 80 -20.52 14.98 9.15
CA ALA A 80 -20.95 13.65 8.71
C ALA A 80 -21.78 13.65 7.40
N ALA A 81 -21.53 14.62 6.51
CA ALA A 81 -22.12 14.76 5.19
C ALA A 81 -21.20 14.23 4.07
N ALA A 82 -19.92 14.00 4.36
CA ALA A 82 -19.12 13.09 3.56
C ALA A 82 -19.44 11.69 4.08
N THR A 83 -20.27 10.93 3.35
CA THR A 83 -20.28 9.47 3.47
C THR A 83 -18.81 9.05 3.59
N PRO A 84 -18.40 8.26 4.61
CA PRO A 84 -17.07 7.69 4.58
C PRO A 84 -16.95 7.07 3.20
N LEU A 85 -16.01 7.56 2.39
CA LEU A 85 -15.49 6.74 1.32
C LEU A 85 -14.88 5.57 2.08
N GLU A 86 -15.68 4.55 2.39
CA GLU A 86 -15.20 3.23 2.72
C GLU A 86 -14.50 2.82 1.43
N PRO A 87 -13.16 2.94 1.32
CA PRO A 87 -12.53 2.51 0.12
C PRO A 87 -12.90 1.03 0.04
N GLY A 88 -13.55 0.64 -1.06
CA GLY A 88 -13.68 -0.78 -1.35
C GLY A 88 -12.31 -1.44 -1.21
N ARG A 89 -12.25 -2.75 -1.05
CA ARG A 89 -10.97 -3.46 -0.96
C ARG A 89 -10.20 -3.52 -2.29
N ARG A 90 -10.50 -2.61 -3.21
CA ARG A 90 -10.00 -2.51 -4.57
C ARG A 90 -9.65 -1.07 -4.88
N MET A 91 -8.51 -0.86 -5.51
CA MET A 91 -8.06 0.43 -6.00
C MET A 91 -7.36 0.22 -7.35
N SER A 92 -7.45 1.20 -8.24
CA SER A 92 -6.77 1.10 -9.53
C SER A 92 -5.25 1.11 -9.33
N ARG A 93 -4.51 0.51 -10.27
CA ARG A 93 -3.04 0.35 -10.18
C ARG A 93 -2.28 1.67 -10.36
N ASP A 94 -2.91 2.69 -10.93
CA ASP A 94 -2.38 4.04 -11.11
C ASP A 94 -2.61 4.96 -9.92
N GLN A 95 -3.32 4.48 -8.89
CA GLN A 95 -3.61 5.24 -7.68
C GLN A 95 -2.73 4.80 -6.50
N GLY A 96 -2.44 5.73 -5.59
CA GLY A 96 -1.64 5.46 -4.39
C GLY A 96 -0.16 5.15 -4.68
N PHE A 97 0.55 4.73 -3.63
CA PHE A 97 2.02 4.65 -3.65
C PHE A 97 2.57 3.21 -3.65
N CYS A 98 1.73 2.22 -3.34
CA CYS A 98 2.12 0.81 -3.30
C CYS A 98 2.68 0.28 -4.64
N PRO A 99 2.15 0.66 -5.83
CA PRO A 99 2.73 0.23 -7.10
C PRO A 99 4.21 0.63 -7.26
N HIS A 100 4.61 1.79 -6.71
CA HIS A 100 6.00 2.22 -6.70
C HIS A 100 6.87 1.40 -5.75
N VAL A 101 6.34 1.00 -4.59
CA VAL A 101 7.03 0.12 -3.63
C VAL A 101 7.25 -1.26 -4.24
N VAL A 102 6.23 -1.81 -4.91
CA VAL A 102 6.33 -3.10 -5.60
C VAL A 102 7.36 -3.04 -6.71
N HIS A 103 7.28 -2.04 -7.60
CA HIS A 103 8.22 -1.89 -8.70
C HIS A 103 9.68 -1.71 -8.21
N ARG A 104 9.90 -0.88 -7.19
CA ARG A 104 11.26 -0.62 -6.68
C ARG A 104 11.78 -1.69 -5.75
N ARG A 105 10.91 -2.61 -5.30
CA ARG A 105 11.21 -3.66 -4.31
C ARG A 105 11.88 -3.11 -3.06
N ARG A 106 11.49 -1.89 -2.66
CA ARG A 106 12.11 -1.13 -1.57
C ARG A 106 11.06 -0.34 -0.81
N ALA A 107 11.23 -0.28 0.51
CA ALA A 107 10.38 0.55 1.36
C ALA A 107 10.43 2.03 0.94
N LEU A 108 9.30 2.70 1.14
CA LEU A 108 9.07 4.10 0.81
C LEU A 108 8.40 4.78 2.00
N VAL A 109 8.97 5.89 2.42
CA VAL A 109 8.43 6.77 3.45
C VAL A 109 8.34 8.16 2.85
N LEU A 110 7.15 8.75 2.96
CA LEU A 110 6.82 10.08 2.49
C LEU A 110 6.22 10.83 3.67
N ASP A 111 7.03 11.67 4.30
CA ASP A 111 6.62 12.48 5.47
C ASP A 111 5.54 13.51 5.07
N ASP A 112 5.67 14.05 3.86
CA ASP A 112 4.63 14.82 3.17
C ASP A 112 4.67 14.50 1.66
N VAL A 113 3.64 13.86 1.12
CA VAL A 113 3.55 13.46 -0.30
C VAL A 113 3.59 14.67 -1.23
N CYS A 114 3.09 15.83 -0.79
CA CYS A 114 3.09 17.08 -1.58
C CYS A 114 4.50 17.63 -1.78
N SER A 115 5.46 17.24 -0.92
CA SER A 115 6.87 17.61 -1.06
C SER A 115 7.60 16.82 -2.16
N TYR A 116 6.93 15.87 -2.81
CA TYR A 116 7.50 15.02 -3.85
C TYR A 116 6.75 15.25 -5.17
N PRO A 117 7.28 16.07 -6.11
CA PRO A 117 6.58 16.43 -7.35
C PRO A 117 6.08 15.24 -8.18
N ARG A 118 6.82 14.11 -8.17
CA ARG A 118 6.42 12.87 -8.86
C ARG A 118 5.12 12.24 -8.33
N PHE A 119 4.65 12.65 -7.15
CA PHE A 119 3.47 12.13 -6.47
C PHE A 119 2.33 13.15 -6.41
N ALA A 120 2.58 14.41 -6.78
CA ALA A 120 1.60 15.49 -6.71
C ALA A 120 0.37 15.26 -7.61
N GLY A 121 0.50 14.49 -8.69
CA GLY A 121 -0.63 14.16 -9.59
C GLY A 121 -1.42 12.90 -9.18
N ASN A 122 -1.14 12.30 -8.02
CA ASN A 122 -1.81 11.07 -7.62
C ASN A 122 -3.21 11.39 -7.06
N PRO A 123 -4.29 10.77 -7.58
CA PRO A 123 -5.66 11.06 -7.16
C PRO A 123 -5.90 10.97 -5.64
N VAL A 124 -5.15 10.12 -4.93
CA VAL A 124 -5.33 9.96 -3.48
C VAL A 124 -4.88 11.19 -2.68
N VAL A 125 -4.02 12.04 -3.23
CA VAL A 125 -3.59 13.27 -2.56
C VAL A 125 -4.76 14.24 -2.46
N ASP A 126 -5.40 14.54 -3.59
CA ASP A 126 -6.47 15.54 -3.64
C ASP A 126 -7.84 14.98 -3.24
N GLN A 127 -8.17 13.75 -3.65
CA GLN A 127 -9.51 13.18 -3.44
C GLN A 127 -9.70 12.63 -2.01
N LEU A 128 -8.63 12.13 -1.40
CA LEU A 128 -8.67 11.53 -0.06
C LEU A 128 -7.89 12.35 0.97
N GLY A 129 -7.27 13.47 0.57
CA GLY A 129 -6.50 14.34 1.46
C GLY A 129 -5.25 13.67 2.03
N ILE A 130 -4.69 12.66 1.37
CA ILE A 130 -3.53 11.93 1.88
C ILE A 130 -2.29 12.83 1.89
N ARG A 131 -1.63 12.91 3.04
CA ARG A 131 -0.41 13.71 3.25
C ARG A 131 0.80 12.88 3.61
N THR A 132 0.65 11.77 4.31
CA THR A 132 1.79 10.90 4.65
C THR A 132 1.56 9.49 4.12
N TYR A 133 2.65 8.80 3.77
CA TYR A 133 2.65 7.40 3.37
C TYR A 133 3.88 6.69 3.91
N MET A 134 3.69 5.46 4.38
CA MET A 134 4.78 4.54 4.68
C MET A 134 4.41 3.16 4.18
N GLY A 135 5.27 2.53 3.39
CA GLY A 135 5.02 1.20 2.87
C GLY A 135 6.29 0.41 2.58
N ALA A 136 6.18 -0.91 2.67
CA ALA A 136 7.27 -1.84 2.38
C ALA A 136 6.77 -3.05 1.59
N PRO A 137 7.62 -3.62 0.71
CA PRO A 137 7.23 -4.74 -0.12
C PRO A 137 7.11 -6.02 0.70
N LEU A 138 6.12 -6.84 0.35
CA LEU A 138 5.99 -8.22 0.81
C LEU A 138 6.65 -9.12 -0.22
N ILE A 139 7.89 -9.51 0.04
CA ILE A 139 8.67 -10.41 -0.82
C ILE A 139 8.57 -11.80 -0.23
N ASP A 140 8.20 -12.79 -1.05
CA ASP A 140 8.14 -14.19 -0.63
C ASP A 140 9.52 -14.88 -0.75
N HIS A 141 9.60 -16.14 -0.33
CA HIS A 141 10.87 -16.90 -0.37
C HIS A 141 11.40 -17.12 -1.80
N THR A 142 10.55 -17.05 -2.82
CA THR A 142 10.96 -17.15 -4.23
C THR A 142 11.59 -15.85 -4.74
N GLY A 143 11.58 -14.80 -3.93
CA GLY A 143 11.98 -13.46 -4.32
C GLY A 143 10.91 -12.76 -5.17
N THR A 144 9.66 -13.22 -5.19
CA THR A 144 8.57 -12.53 -5.88
C THR A 144 7.97 -11.47 -4.98
N THR A 145 7.81 -10.24 -5.47
CA THR A 145 7.12 -9.18 -4.71
C THR A 145 5.62 -9.37 -4.81
N LEU A 146 4.96 -9.90 -3.78
CA LEU A 146 3.53 -10.19 -3.76
C LEU A 146 2.66 -8.92 -3.68
N GLY A 147 3.17 -7.89 -3.01
CA GLY A 147 2.43 -6.69 -2.69
C GLY A 147 3.17 -5.83 -1.67
N THR A 148 2.42 -5.18 -0.78
CA THR A 148 2.95 -4.28 0.24
C THR A 148 2.16 -4.37 1.54
N ILE A 149 2.81 -4.03 2.65
CA ILE A 149 2.10 -3.41 3.77
C ILE A 149 2.26 -1.90 3.66
N CYS A 150 1.23 -1.15 4.06
CA CYS A 150 1.32 0.30 4.09
C CYS A 150 0.41 0.94 5.12
N VAL A 151 0.74 2.17 5.47
CA VAL A 151 -0.08 3.08 6.27
C VAL A 151 -0.16 4.45 5.59
N VAL A 152 -1.31 5.11 5.73
CA VAL A 152 -1.57 6.43 5.15
C VAL A 152 -2.33 7.31 6.14
N GLY A 153 -2.17 8.63 6.01
CA GLY A 153 -2.88 9.60 6.83
C GLY A 153 -2.93 10.98 6.20
N THR A 154 -3.77 11.85 6.75
CA THR A 154 -4.09 13.18 6.22
C THR A 154 -3.24 14.30 6.80
N GLU A 155 -2.32 13.99 7.71
CA GLU A 155 -1.39 14.95 8.30
C GLU A 155 0.05 14.60 7.90
N SER A 156 0.89 15.61 7.70
CA SER A 156 2.31 15.41 7.50
C SER A 156 2.95 14.91 8.80
N ARG A 157 3.84 13.93 8.72
CA ARG A 157 4.54 13.40 9.91
C ARG A 157 5.99 13.11 9.59
N THR A 158 6.91 13.58 10.43
CA THR A 158 8.35 13.32 10.25
C THR A 158 8.71 11.95 10.80
N TRP A 159 8.96 11.00 9.92
CA TRP A 159 9.31 9.63 10.29
C TRP A 159 10.80 9.34 10.23
N GLY A 160 11.49 9.99 9.28
CA GLY A 160 12.91 9.76 9.02
C GLY A 160 13.27 8.27 8.89
N GLN A 161 14.44 7.91 9.43
CA GLN A 161 14.92 6.52 9.41
C GLN A 161 14.12 5.56 10.30
N GLN A 162 13.47 6.09 11.33
CA GLN A 162 12.66 5.28 12.24
C GLN A 162 11.47 4.67 11.50
N GLY A 163 10.75 5.46 10.68
CA GLY A 163 9.65 4.93 9.88
C GLY A 163 10.08 3.83 8.92
N LEU A 164 11.23 3.99 8.26
CA LEU A 164 11.79 2.96 7.39
C LEU A 164 12.10 1.67 8.15
N THR A 165 12.65 1.79 9.35
CA THR A 165 12.98 0.64 10.21
C THR A 165 11.71 -0.07 10.66
N THR A 166 10.70 0.68 11.13
CA THR A 166 9.42 0.15 11.55
C THR A 166 8.74 -0.62 10.42
N ILE A 167 8.49 0.01 9.26
CA ILE A 167 7.72 -0.65 8.20
C ILE A 167 8.43 -1.86 7.60
N LYS A 168 9.77 -1.85 7.54
CA LYS A 168 10.54 -3.02 7.10
C LYS A 168 10.41 -4.19 8.07
N THR A 169 10.41 -3.91 9.38
CA THR A 169 10.26 -4.93 10.43
C THR A 169 8.91 -5.61 10.32
N TRP A 170 7.84 -4.82 10.21
CA TRP A 170 6.48 -5.35 10.04
C TRP A 170 6.30 -6.10 8.71
N ALA A 171 6.94 -5.64 7.63
CA ALA A 171 6.88 -6.33 6.35
C ALA A 171 7.58 -7.69 6.42
N ALA A 172 8.74 -7.76 7.06
CA ALA A 172 9.48 -9.00 7.27
C ALA A 172 8.67 -10.00 8.10
N GLU A 173 8.00 -9.53 9.15
CA GLU A 173 7.12 -10.35 9.98
C GLU A 173 5.96 -10.94 9.15
N LEU A 174 5.25 -10.13 8.37
CA LEU A 174 4.14 -10.63 7.56
C LEU A 174 4.63 -11.55 6.43
N SER A 175 5.75 -11.23 5.78
CA SER A 175 6.38 -12.12 4.78
C SER A 175 6.72 -13.49 5.37
N ALA A 176 7.23 -13.54 6.61
CA ALA A 176 7.50 -14.80 7.30
C ALA A 176 6.21 -15.60 7.55
N ARG A 177 5.13 -14.95 8.01
CA ARG A 177 3.82 -15.59 8.20
C ARG A 177 3.24 -16.13 6.89
N ILE A 178 3.34 -15.36 5.80
CA ILE A 178 2.91 -15.81 4.46
C ILE A 178 3.70 -17.05 4.02
N SER A 179 5.02 -17.04 4.22
CA SER A 179 5.90 -18.18 3.83
C SER A 179 5.59 -19.45 4.62
N GLN A 180 5.12 -19.34 5.87
CA GLN A 180 4.70 -20.48 6.68
C GLN A 180 3.42 -21.15 6.15
N ARG A 181 2.53 -20.41 5.47
CA ARG A 181 1.30 -20.96 4.87
C ARG A 181 1.60 -21.95 3.75
N GLU A 182 2.71 -21.79 3.04
CA GLU A 182 3.12 -22.70 1.97
C GLU A 182 3.54 -24.07 2.50
N HIS A 183 4.06 -24.11 3.74
CA HIS A 183 4.48 -25.35 4.40
C HIS A 183 3.30 -26.06 5.10
N HIS A 184 2.18 -25.35 5.32
CA HIS A 184 0.96 -25.86 5.95
C HIS A 184 -0.28 -25.40 5.16
N PRO A 185 -0.48 -25.93 3.94
CA PRO A 185 -1.65 -25.57 3.13
C PRO A 185 -2.94 -25.88 3.90
N ARG A 186 -3.88 -24.91 3.92
CA ARG A 186 -5.21 -25.08 4.51
C ARG A 186 -6.12 -25.94 3.65
#